data_AF-A0A0U1LY83-F1
#
_entry.id   AF-A0A0U1LY83-F1
#
_cell.length_a   1.000
_cell.length_b   1.000
_cell.length_c   1.000
_cell.angle_alpha   90.00
_cell.angle_beta   90.00
_cell.angle_gamma   90.00
#
_symmetry.space_group_name_H-M   'P 1'
#
loop_
_entity.id
_entity.type
_entity.pdbx_description
1 polymer ?
#
loop_
_entity_poly.entity_id
_entity_poly.type
_entity_poly.pdbx_seq_one_letter_code
_entity_poly.pdbx_strand_id
1 'polypeptide(L)'
;MTASTPRYVYKLVPSDAPIPEPLPDKLPVSNLDQQSGFIHLSTALQVPNTLKFFFKDEPLVYVLRIEYEKVEPEIRWESPDGKVCGLRGGEGMFPCLPLDRSWPGEKCDRCAVYNYACSASMTASQDKQLQKQQNATPHMAPLPQSVESLSTGSSVCDSQKFNYKLPGEQAIDKPSWPKCAPYFSSLIKSSWDFFGWPKLPETDSTGTGIMDITTVEANRLYLTLEARRWAINICRRYQSFIQECTGWGLGVEEARVYASQRLAYEARKDGAKWVILDDMEATELVLRLESMLTVALRWQSLMDAVGVPEVLLIQYVNGEQKSWRDLLLPDVTSVSDEDWPSLLQALLSPALGLKEACLKLSGVIDMIECLGGLELSDLRIYLATSIRKRVQGALGTGSWE
;
A
#
# COMPACT_ATOMS: atom_id res chain seq x y z
N MET A 1 1.08 14.33 1.55
CA MET A 1 2.10 15.27 1.03
C MET A 1 3.01 14.46 0.11
N THR A 2 3.66 15.04 -0.91
CA THR A 2 4.87 14.40 -1.43
C THR A 2 5.79 14.21 -0.22
N ALA A 3 6.35 13.02 0.00
CA ALA A 3 7.21 12.79 1.16
C ALA A 3 8.35 13.81 1.08
N SER A 4 8.28 14.86 1.89
CA SER A 4 9.20 15.99 1.79
C SER A 4 10.59 15.44 2.07
N THR A 5 11.52 15.70 1.15
CA THR A 5 12.93 15.33 1.33
C THR A 5 13.39 15.75 2.73
N PRO A 6 13.85 14.82 3.58
CA PRO A 6 14.28 15.18 4.92
C PRO A 6 15.49 16.10 4.80
N ARG A 7 15.52 17.19 5.58
CA ARG A 7 16.71 18.06 5.64
C ARG A 7 17.91 17.32 6.25
N TYR A 8 17.62 16.47 7.23
CA TYR A 8 18.62 15.70 7.95
C TYR A 8 18.17 14.26 8.13
N VAL A 9 19.16 13.36 8.12
CA VAL A 9 19.04 12.00 8.64
C VAL A 9 19.95 11.86 9.85
N TYR A 10 19.61 10.93 10.74
CA TYR A 10 20.17 10.84 12.07
C TYR A 10 20.74 9.46 12.31
N LYS A 11 21.98 9.40 12.82
CA LYS A 11 22.54 8.18 13.39
C LYS A 11 22.47 8.29 14.91
N LEU A 12 21.86 7.29 15.54
CA LEU A 12 21.84 7.15 16.98
C LEU A 12 22.99 6.23 17.40
N VAL A 13 23.73 6.66 18.42
CA VAL A 13 24.93 5.98 18.92
C VAL A 13 24.79 5.82 20.44
N PRO A 14 24.93 4.60 20.99
CA PRO A 14 24.94 4.37 22.43
C PRO A 14 25.98 5.22 23.15
N SER A 15 25.74 5.57 24.41
CA SER A 15 26.66 6.42 25.18
C SER A 15 27.98 5.76 25.58
N ASP A 16 28.01 4.42 25.59
CA ASP A 16 29.18 3.60 25.87
C ASP A 16 30.11 3.47 24.66
N ALA A 17 29.66 3.86 23.47
CA ALA A 17 30.50 3.90 22.29
C ALA A 17 31.58 4.99 22.46
N PRO A 18 32.86 4.68 22.21
CA PRO A 18 33.91 5.68 22.33
C PRO A 18 33.66 6.79 21.31
N ILE A 19 33.40 8.00 21.79
CA ILE A 19 33.50 9.24 21.00
C ILE A 19 34.89 9.78 21.25
N PRO A 20 35.86 9.53 20.35
CA PRO A 20 37.17 10.15 20.51
C PRO A 20 37.04 11.66 20.30
N GLU A 21 37.80 12.42 21.09
CA GLU A 21 38.07 13.83 20.83
C GLU A 21 39.52 13.97 20.34
N PRO A 22 39.76 14.55 19.15
CA PRO A 22 38.78 15.07 18.19
C PRO A 22 37.94 13.95 17.54
N LEU A 23 36.77 14.33 17.00
CA LEU A 23 35.91 13.41 16.26
C LEU A 23 36.73 12.67 15.21
N PRO A 24 36.58 11.33 15.10
CA PRO A 24 37.39 10.55 14.19
C PRO A 24 36.92 10.82 12.75
N ASP A 25 37.85 10.74 11.79
CA ASP A 25 37.53 10.88 10.36
C ASP A 25 36.45 9.88 9.89
N LYS A 26 36.29 8.77 10.61
CA LYS A 26 35.24 7.77 10.43
C LYS A 26 34.68 7.35 11.78
N LEU A 27 33.37 7.39 11.93
CA LEU A 27 32.72 6.85 13.12
C LEU A 27 32.86 5.32 13.15
N PRO A 28 33.10 4.74 14.34
CA PRO A 28 33.08 3.29 14.49
C PRO A 28 31.69 2.77 14.12
N VAL A 29 31.69 1.71 13.32
CA VAL A 29 30.48 1.02 12.86
C VAL A 29 29.93 0.21 14.04
N SER A 30 28.62 0.29 14.31
CA SER A 30 28.03 -0.52 15.37
C SER A 30 28.02 -2.01 14.98
N ASN A 31 28.01 -2.92 15.97
CA ASN A 31 27.90 -4.36 15.71
C ASN A 31 26.67 -4.69 14.84
N LEU A 32 25.55 -3.98 15.05
CA LEU A 32 24.34 -4.14 14.25
C LEU A 32 24.56 -3.72 12.79
N ASP A 33 25.18 -2.56 12.57
CA ASP A 33 25.46 -2.08 11.21
C ASP A 33 26.44 -3.02 10.48
N GLN A 34 27.43 -3.57 11.21
CA GLN A 34 28.38 -4.52 10.66
C GLN A 34 27.71 -5.85 10.30
N GLN A 35 26.79 -6.35 11.13
CA GLN A 35 26.01 -7.57 10.84
C GLN A 35 25.06 -7.38 9.65
N SER A 36 24.40 -6.21 9.56
CA SER A 36 23.48 -5.91 8.47
C SER A 36 24.20 -5.51 7.17
N GLY A 37 25.47 -5.12 7.23
CA GLY A 37 26.25 -4.66 6.08
C GLY A 37 25.92 -3.24 5.60
N PHE A 38 25.17 -2.47 6.41
CA PHE A 38 24.82 -1.07 6.17
C PHE A 38 24.60 -0.31 7.49
N ILE A 39 24.80 1.00 7.46
CA ILE A 39 24.52 1.92 8.56
C ILE A 39 23.03 2.24 8.58
N HIS A 40 22.37 1.89 9.69
CA HIS A 40 20.99 2.26 9.96
C HIS A 40 20.91 3.74 10.32
N LEU A 41 20.13 4.51 9.57
CA LEU A 41 19.83 5.90 9.85
C LEU A 41 18.32 6.04 10.12
N SER A 42 17.93 7.15 10.73
CA SER A 42 16.54 7.52 10.99
C SER A 42 16.24 8.91 10.45
N THR A 43 15.01 9.15 10.02
CA THR A 43 14.48 10.51 9.88
C THR A 43 14.12 11.10 11.24
N ALA A 44 13.90 12.42 11.32
CA ALA A 44 13.46 13.07 12.55
C ALA A 44 12.19 12.44 13.15
N LEU A 45 11.25 12.01 12.29
CA LEU A 45 10.01 11.37 12.70
C LEU A 45 10.22 9.94 13.22
N GLN A 46 11.29 9.26 12.79
CA GLN A 46 11.61 7.90 13.21
C GLN A 46 12.39 7.83 14.52
N VAL A 47 13.16 8.88 14.85
CA VAL A 47 14.02 8.93 16.06
C VAL A 47 13.30 8.49 17.34
N PRO A 48 12.07 8.96 17.67
CA PRO A 48 11.39 8.55 18.90
C PRO A 48 11.14 7.04 18.99
N ASN A 49 10.71 6.42 17.88
CA ASN A 49 10.47 4.98 17.85
C ASN A 49 11.78 4.20 17.85
N THR A 50 12.81 4.67 17.14
CA THR A 50 14.14 4.06 17.17
C THR A 50 14.70 4.04 18.59
N LEU A 51 14.58 5.14 19.35
CA LEU A 51 14.96 5.20 20.76
C LEU A 51 14.17 4.18 21.59
N LYS A 52 12.84 4.17 21.44
CA LYS A 52 11.94 3.28 22.19
C LYS A 52 12.24 1.80 21.98
N PHE A 53 12.62 1.38 20.77
CA PHE A 53 12.81 -0.04 20.46
C PHE A 53 14.25 -0.53 20.66
N PHE A 54 15.25 0.29 20.31
CA PHE A 54 16.65 -0.15 20.26
C PHE A 54 17.52 0.42 21.38
N PHE A 55 17.09 1.48 22.04
CA PHE A 55 17.86 2.19 23.08
C PHE A 55 17.09 2.30 24.40
N LYS A 56 16.10 1.43 24.63
CA LYS A 56 15.21 1.51 25.80
C LYS A 56 15.94 1.41 27.16
N ASP A 57 17.08 0.70 27.17
CA ASP A 57 17.88 0.45 28.36
C ASP A 57 19.09 1.41 28.45
N GLU A 58 19.25 2.31 27.47
CA GLU A 58 20.33 3.29 27.39
C GLU A 58 19.93 4.61 28.08
N PRO A 59 20.59 5.02 29.17
CA PRO A 59 20.25 6.26 29.87
C PRO A 59 20.66 7.52 29.09
N LEU A 60 21.56 7.37 28.12
CA LEU A 60 22.09 8.45 27.29
C LEU A 60 22.37 7.91 25.88
N VAL A 61 22.04 8.70 24.86
CA VAL A 61 22.29 8.37 23.45
C VAL A 61 22.84 9.62 22.75
N TYR A 62 23.86 9.45 21.92
CA TYR A 62 24.38 10.49 21.06
C TYR A 62 23.65 10.47 19.71
N VAL A 63 23.35 11.66 19.19
CA VAL A 63 22.64 11.82 17.92
C VAL A 63 23.54 12.57 16.95
N LEU A 64 24.05 11.86 15.95
CA LEU A 64 24.75 12.46 14.83
C LEU A 64 23.72 12.93 13.80
N ARG A 65 23.73 14.23 13.51
CA ARG A 65 22.89 14.85 12.49
C ARG A 65 23.68 14.97 11.17
N ILE A 66 23.19 14.33 10.12
CA ILE A 66 23.80 14.28 8.80
C ILE A 66 22.91 15.06 7.82
N GLU A 67 23.51 15.98 7.06
CA GLU A 67 22.81 16.66 5.96
C GLU A 67 22.44 15.67 4.87
N TYR A 68 21.13 15.47 4.66
CA TYR A 68 20.64 14.41 3.79
C TYR A 68 21.10 14.60 2.33
N GLU A 69 21.09 15.83 1.83
CA GLU A 69 21.49 16.17 0.45
C GLU A 69 22.91 15.67 0.11
N LYS A 70 23.82 15.65 1.09
CA LYS A 70 25.20 15.20 0.89
C LYS A 70 25.35 13.69 0.75
N VAL A 71 24.43 12.94 1.33
CA VAL A 71 24.45 11.46 1.35
C VAL A 71 23.36 10.85 0.48
N GLU A 72 22.40 11.64 0.01
CA GLU A 72 21.24 11.21 -0.78
C GLU A 72 21.57 10.23 -1.91
N PRO A 73 22.63 10.43 -2.72
CA PRO A 73 22.97 9.49 -3.80
C PRO A 73 23.26 8.06 -3.30
N GLU A 74 23.78 7.96 -2.08
CA GLU A 74 24.23 6.73 -1.42
C GLU A 74 23.15 6.11 -0.52
N ILE A 75 22.11 6.88 -0.16
CA ILE A 75 21.01 6.38 0.67
C ILE A 75 20.09 5.47 -0.13
N ARG A 76 19.66 4.40 0.52
CA ARG A 76 18.52 3.56 0.11
C ARG A 76 17.45 3.57 1.18
N TRP A 77 16.20 3.50 0.77
CA TRP A 77 15.05 3.49 1.68
C TRP A 77 14.51 2.07 1.77
N GLU A 78 14.78 1.42 2.89
CA GLU A 78 14.55 -0.02 3.06
C GLU A 78 13.93 -0.36 4.42
N SER A 79 13.33 -1.54 4.55
CA SER A 79 12.91 -2.07 5.84
C SER A 79 14.10 -2.17 6.82
N PRO A 80 13.85 -2.21 8.15
CA PRO A 80 14.93 -2.31 9.14
C PRO A 80 15.88 -3.50 8.95
N ASP A 81 15.42 -4.57 8.30
CA ASP A 81 16.20 -5.76 7.99
C ASP A 81 16.83 -5.75 6.58
N GLY A 82 16.69 -4.66 5.82
CA GLY A 82 17.28 -4.47 4.49
C GLY A 82 16.67 -5.35 3.38
N LYS A 83 15.55 -6.03 3.64
CA LYS A 83 14.95 -7.00 2.69
C LYS A 83 13.96 -6.38 1.72
N VAL A 84 13.34 -5.26 2.09
CA VAL A 84 12.29 -4.61 1.30
C VAL A 84 12.68 -3.17 1.01
N CYS A 85 12.84 -2.81 -0.26
CA CYS A 85 12.99 -1.41 -0.65
C CYS A 85 11.61 -0.75 -0.81
N GLY A 86 11.52 0.53 -0.48
CA GLY A 86 10.29 1.30 -0.59
C GLY A 86 10.50 2.75 -1.01
N LEU A 87 9.43 3.53 -0.94
CA LEU A 87 9.48 4.96 -1.22
C LEU A 87 10.25 5.70 -0.13
N ARG A 88 10.85 6.83 -0.51
CA ARG A 88 11.44 7.80 0.43
C ARG A 88 10.42 8.18 1.49
N GLY A 89 10.77 7.99 2.76
CA GLY A 89 9.86 8.26 3.89
C GLY A 89 8.59 7.42 3.88
N GLY A 90 8.57 6.29 3.15
CA GLY A 90 7.50 5.31 3.22
C GLY A 90 7.40 4.68 4.61
N GLU A 91 6.21 4.22 4.96
CA GLU A 91 6.00 3.53 6.24
C GLU A 91 6.87 2.27 6.34
N GLY A 92 7.53 2.09 7.48
CA GLY A 92 8.50 1.01 7.67
C GLY A 92 9.82 1.17 6.89
N MET A 93 10.02 2.26 6.13
CA MET A 93 11.23 2.48 5.33
C MET A 93 12.21 3.43 6.03
N PHE A 94 13.41 2.94 6.26
CA PHE A 94 14.50 3.65 6.91
C PHE A 94 15.60 4.01 5.89
N PRO A 95 16.26 5.16 6.05
CA PRO A 95 17.45 5.47 5.28
C PRO A 95 18.60 4.53 5.70
N CYS A 96 19.15 3.80 4.74
CA CYS A 96 20.25 2.86 4.89
C CYS A 96 21.43 3.34 4.06
N LEU A 97 22.61 3.46 4.68
CA LEU A 97 23.86 3.87 4.02
C LEU A 97 24.83 2.66 3.97
N PRO A 98 25.30 2.21 2.80
CA PRO A 98 26.13 1.01 2.70
C PRO A 98 27.50 1.08 3.38
N LEU A 99 27.98 -0.08 3.84
CA LEU A 99 29.34 -0.28 4.37
C LEU A 99 30.19 -1.11 3.39
N ASP A 100 29.96 -2.42 3.37
CA ASP A 100 30.74 -3.39 2.59
C ASP A 100 29.93 -4.09 1.49
N ARG A 101 28.63 -3.75 1.37
CA ARG A 101 27.76 -4.26 0.31
C ARG A 101 28.05 -3.51 -0.99
N SER A 102 28.49 -4.23 -2.03
CA SER A 102 28.62 -3.66 -3.38
C SER A 102 27.23 -3.27 -3.90
N TRP A 103 26.98 -1.97 -3.97
CA TRP A 103 25.86 -1.41 -4.72
C TRP A 103 26.37 -0.88 -6.07
N PRO A 104 25.61 -1.04 -7.16
CA PRO A 104 24.29 -1.67 -7.24
C PRO A 104 24.41 -3.17 -7.59
N GLY A 105 23.72 -4.04 -6.85
CA GLY A 105 23.02 -5.11 -7.57
C GLY A 105 21.90 -4.45 -8.36
N GLU A 106 21.60 -4.90 -9.58
CA GLU A 106 20.48 -4.36 -10.40
C GLU A 106 19.14 -4.38 -9.63
N LYS A 107 19.03 -5.20 -8.57
CA LYS A 107 17.80 -5.55 -7.85
C LYS A 107 18.11 -5.86 -6.37
N CYS A 108 17.26 -5.41 -5.44
CA CYS A 108 17.26 -5.92 -4.05
C CYS A 108 16.77 -7.37 -4.01
N ASP A 109 16.92 -8.09 -2.90
CA ASP A 109 16.57 -9.53 -2.79
C ASP A 109 15.14 -9.81 -3.27
N ARG A 110 14.17 -8.95 -2.88
CA ARG A 110 12.81 -9.00 -3.39
C ARG A 110 12.77 -8.80 -4.92
N CYS A 111 13.38 -7.74 -5.43
CA CYS A 111 13.40 -7.47 -6.88
C CYS A 111 14.16 -8.55 -7.67
N ALA A 112 15.19 -9.18 -7.09
CA ALA A 112 16.01 -10.21 -7.71
C ALA A 112 15.23 -11.53 -7.83
N VAL A 113 14.53 -11.92 -6.76
CA VAL A 113 13.64 -13.10 -6.74
C VAL A 113 12.53 -12.95 -7.79
N TYR A 114 11.99 -11.75 -8.00
CA TYR A 114 10.85 -11.53 -8.89
C TYR A 114 11.21 -10.86 -10.23
N ASN A 115 12.50 -10.71 -10.53
CA ASN A 115 13.04 -10.10 -11.75
C ASN A 115 12.52 -8.68 -12.09
N TYR A 116 12.24 -7.82 -11.10
CA TYR A 116 11.77 -6.43 -11.30
C TYR A 116 12.87 -5.36 -11.30
N ALA A 117 12.65 -4.21 -11.94
CA ALA A 117 13.52 -3.04 -11.77
C ALA A 117 13.48 -2.54 -10.30
N CYS A 118 14.65 -2.30 -9.71
CA CYS A 118 14.73 -1.83 -8.32
C CYS A 118 14.19 -0.40 -8.17
N SER A 119 13.42 -0.12 -7.11
CA SER A 119 12.72 1.17 -6.90
C SER A 119 13.64 2.39 -6.77
N ALA A 120 14.96 2.18 -6.61
CA ALA A 120 15.97 3.23 -6.73
C ALA A 120 15.93 3.95 -8.11
N SER A 121 15.48 3.27 -9.17
CA SER A 121 15.46 3.81 -10.53
C SER A 121 14.27 4.72 -10.83
N MET A 122 13.19 4.64 -10.05
CA MET A 122 11.94 5.37 -10.28
C MET A 122 11.93 6.76 -9.62
N THR A 123 12.46 6.88 -8.41
CA THR A 123 12.40 8.12 -7.63
C THR A 123 13.44 9.16 -8.07
N ALA A 124 14.68 8.75 -8.37
CA ALA A 124 15.73 9.65 -8.82
C ALA A 124 15.45 10.28 -10.21
N SER A 125 14.69 9.58 -11.06
CA SER A 125 14.37 10.01 -12.42
C SER A 125 13.15 10.94 -12.48
N GLN A 126 12.12 10.67 -11.65
CA GLN A 126 10.90 11.49 -11.60
C GLN A 126 11.15 12.85 -10.93
N ASP A 127 11.94 12.92 -9.87
CA ASP A 127 12.27 14.19 -9.20
C ASP A 127 13.14 15.11 -10.08
N LYS A 128 14.07 14.54 -10.86
CA LYS A 128 14.88 15.30 -11.83
C LYS A 128 14.05 15.83 -13.00
N GLN A 129 13.02 15.09 -13.44
CA GLN A 129 12.09 15.57 -14.46
C GLN A 129 11.17 16.68 -13.95
N LEU A 130 10.67 16.56 -12.72
CA LEU A 130 9.83 17.58 -12.09
C LEU A 130 10.60 18.88 -11.81
N GLN A 131 11.86 18.81 -11.38
CA GLN A 131 12.71 20.00 -11.18
C GLN A 131 13.13 20.68 -12.50
N LYS A 132 13.38 19.91 -13.58
CA LYS A 132 13.69 20.49 -14.90
C LYS A 132 12.50 21.23 -15.52
N GLN A 133 11.27 20.78 -15.26
CA GLN A 133 10.06 21.44 -15.74
C GLN A 133 9.71 22.70 -14.94
N GLN A 134 10.11 22.79 -13.66
CA GLN A 134 9.86 23.96 -12.83
C GLN A 134 10.88 25.10 -13.03
N ASN A 135 12.07 24.81 -13.55
CA ASN A 135 13.13 25.81 -13.77
C ASN A 135 13.17 26.42 -15.18
N ALA A 136 12.22 26.09 -16.06
CA ALA A 136 12.11 26.68 -17.38
C ALA A 136 11.11 27.85 -17.38
N THR A 137 11.55 29.05 -17.01
CA THR A 137 10.81 30.29 -17.27
C THR A 137 11.14 30.78 -18.69
N PRO A 138 10.15 31.13 -19.55
CA PRO A 138 10.46 31.73 -20.84
C PRO A 138 10.78 33.21 -20.68
N HIS A 139 11.95 33.61 -21.19
CA HIS A 139 12.39 34.98 -21.35
C HIS A 139 11.35 35.80 -22.15
N MET A 140 10.95 36.94 -21.61
CA MET A 140 10.20 37.98 -22.35
C MET A 140 11.11 38.73 -23.32
N ALA A 141 10.60 39.01 -24.51
CA ALA A 141 11.12 39.97 -25.49
C ALA A 141 9.93 40.57 -26.28
N PRO A 142 10.05 41.81 -26.81
CA PRO A 142 9.05 42.86 -26.57
C PRO A 142 8.08 43.16 -27.73
N LEU A 143 6.98 43.84 -27.38
CA LEU A 143 6.00 44.45 -28.28
C LEU A 143 6.62 45.53 -29.20
N PRO A 144 6.04 45.73 -30.39
CA PRO A 144 5.94 47.04 -31.03
C PRO A 144 4.49 47.56 -31.11
N GLN A 145 4.39 48.89 -31.08
CA GLN A 145 3.18 49.73 -31.05
C GLN A 145 2.61 50.06 -32.44
N SER A 146 1.28 50.24 -32.50
CA SER A 146 0.51 51.25 -33.29
C SER A 146 0.52 51.13 -34.83
N VAL A 147 -0.45 51.56 -35.65
CA VAL A 147 -1.53 52.58 -35.62
C VAL A 147 -2.56 52.25 -36.75
N GLU A 148 -3.86 52.61 -36.60
CA GLU A 148 -4.90 53.03 -37.61
C GLU A 148 -5.22 52.16 -38.87
N SER A 149 -6.40 52.09 -39.51
CA SER A 149 -7.75 52.69 -39.40
C SER A 149 -8.68 52.06 -40.48
N LEU A 150 -10.00 51.98 -40.21
CA LEU A 150 -11.20 51.91 -41.07
C LEU A 150 -11.16 51.42 -42.55
N SER A 151 -12.05 50.48 -42.92
CA SER A 151 -13.34 50.77 -43.62
C SER A 151 -14.04 49.54 -44.24
N THR A 152 -15.37 49.55 -44.08
CA THR A 152 -16.50 48.95 -44.84
C THR A 152 -16.27 48.03 -46.04
N GLY A 153 -17.02 46.91 -46.04
CA GLY A 153 -17.43 46.18 -47.25
C GLY A 153 -18.28 44.94 -46.93
N SER A 154 -19.58 45.01 -47.20
CA SER A 154 -20.53 43.89 -47.13
C SER A 154 -20.70 43.29 -48.53
N SER A 155 -20.58 41.97 -48.71
CA SER A 155 -21.35 41.16 -49.68
C SER A 155 -20.93 39.67 -49.69
N VAL A 156 -21.90 38.83 -49.30
CA VAL A 156 -22.34 37.53 -49.86
C VAL A 156 -21.32 36.45 -50.29
N CYS A 157 -21.50 35.29 -49.65
CA CYS A 157 -21.18 33.89 -49.98
C CYS A 157 -20.43 33.56 -51.27
N ASP A 158 -19.32 32.82 -51.14
CA ASP A 158 -19.26 31.50 -51.78
C ASP A 158 -18.27 30.53 -51.12
N SER A 159 -18.61 29.25 -51.21
CA SER A 159 -18.02 28.14 -50.46
C SER A 159 -16.75 27.62 -51.12
N GLN A 160 -15.57 27.79 -50.50
CA GLN A 160 -14.39 26.97 -50.79
C GLN A 160 -13.62 26.62 -49.52
N LYS A 161 -13.70 25.32 -49.15
CA LYS A 161 -12.92 24.70 -48.09
C LYS A 161 -11.43 24.72 -48.45
N PHE A 162 -10.67 25.64 -47.86
CA PHE A 162 -9.20 25.56 -47.86
C PHE A 162 -8.73 24.78 -46.65
N ASN A 163 -8.10 23.65 -46.94
CA ASN A 163 -7.51 22.70 -46.01
C ASN A 163 -6.21 23.29 -45.44
N TYR A 164 -6.24 23.80 -44.20
CA TYR A 164 -5.03 24.08 -43.43
C TYR A 164 -4.86 22.99 -42.37
N LYS A 165 -3.95 22.05 -42.63
CA LYS A 165 -3.48 21.08 -41.63
C LYS A 165 -2.72 21.83 -40.53
N LEU A 166 -3.27 21.82 -39.32
CA LEU A 166 -2.54 22.17 -38.10
C LEU A 166 -1.46 21.09 -37.83
N PRO A 167 -0.23 21.46 -37.44
CA PRO A 167 0.79 20.50 -37.09
C PRO A 167 0.46 19.80 -35.76
N GLY A 168 0.28 18.47 -35.83
CA GLY A 168 0.61 17.52 -34.77
C GLY A 168 -0.11 17.72 -33.43
N GLU A 169 -1.41 17.47 -33.40
CA GLU A 169 -2.11 17.11 -32.17
C GLU A 169 -1.59 15.73 -31.72
N GLN A 170 -0.49 15.71 -30.96
CA GLN A 170 -0.12 14.51 -30.21
C GLN A 170 -1.21 14.28 -29.19
N ALA A 171 -1.94 13.18 -29.37
CA ALA A 171 -2.93 12.70 -28.42
C ALA A 171 -2.28 12.65 -27.03
N ILE A 172 -2.78 13.47 -26.12
CA ILE A 172 -2.56 13.27 -24.70
C ILE A 172 -3.29 11.97 -24.37
N ASP A 173 -2.54 10.89 -24.19
CA ASP A 173 -3.08 9.58 -23.82
C ASP A 173 -4.03 9.74 -22.62
N LYS A 174 -5.29 9.33 -22.79
CA LYS A 174 -6.21 9.16 -21.67
C LYS A 174 -5.55 8.23 -20.65
N PRO A 175 -5.59 8.52 -19.34
CA PRO A 175 -5.00 7.63 -18.35
C PRO A 175 -5.61 6.23 -18.50
N SER A 176 -4.79 5.25 -18.91
CA SER A 176 -5.22 3.87 -19.03
C SER A 176 -5.28 3.27 -17.62
N TRP A 177 -6.49 3.08 -17.13
CA TRP A 177 -6.72 2.48 -15.82
C TRP A 177 -6.47 0.97 -15.87
N PRO A 178 -6.02 0.34 -14.77
CA PRO A 178 -5.88 -1.11 -14.76
C PRO A 178 -7.25 -1.76 -14.92
N LYS A 179 -7.35 -2.81 -15.73
CA LYS A 179 -8.64 -3.50 -15.96
C LYS A 179 -9.24 -4.08 -14.69
N CYS A 180 -8.43 -4.35 -13.67
CA CYS A 180 -8.86 -4.81 -12.36
C CYS A 180 -9.46 -3.72 -11.46
N ALA A 181 -9.42 -2.44 -11.84
CA ALA A 181 -9.91 -1.36 -10.99
C ALA A 181 -11.35 -1.57 -10.45
N PRO A 182 -12.30 -2.14 -11.21
CA PRO A 182 -13.63 -2.43 -10.69
C PRO A 182 -13.65 -3.39 -9.49
N TYR A 183 -12.66 -4.27 -9.33
CA TYR A 183 -12.56 -5.16 -8.17
C TYR A 183 -12.34 -4.41 -6.85
N PHE A 184 -11.94 -3.15 -6.92
CA PHE A 184 -11.68 -2.27 -5.77
C PHE A 184 -12.73 -1.16 -5.68
N SER A 185 -13.93 -1.33 -6.26
CA SER A 185 -14.91 -0.24 -6.31
C SER A 185 -15.35 0.23 -4.92
N SER A 186 -15.40 -0.65 -3.91
CA SER A 186 -15.64 -0.24 -2.52
C SER A 186 -14.51 0.64 -1.99
N LEU A 187 -13.24 0.33 -2.27
CA LEU A 187 -12.07 1.13 -1.88
C LEU A 187 -12.09 2.53 -2.55
N ILE A 188 -12.47 2.59 -3.84
CA ILE A 188 -12.56 3.82 -4.62
C ILE A 188 -13.67 4.74 -4.09
N LYS A 189 -14.82 4.17 -3.70
CA LYS A 189 -16.01 4.91 -3.27
C LYS A 189 -16.03 5.24 -1.77
N SER A 190 -15.22 4.56 -0.98
CA SER A 190 -15.16 4.76 0.47
C SER A 190 -14.74 6.19 0.82
N SER A 191 -15.48 6.81 1.75
CA SER A 191 -15.06 8.07 2.36
C SER A 191 -14.20 7.79 3.58
N TRP A 192 -12.91 8.07 3.47
CA TRP A 192 -11.94 7.85 4.55
C TRP A 192 -12.00 8.93 5.63
N ASP A 193 -12.58 10.10 5.36
CA ASP A 193 -12.59 11.22 6.31
C ASP A 193 -13.35 10.86 7.61
N PHE A 194 -14.41 10.05 7.49
CA PHE A 194 -15.30 9.66 8.58
C PHE A 194 -15.11 8.22 9.07
N PHE A 195 -14.16 7.47 8.52
CA PHE A 195 -13.94 6.06 8.87
C PHE A 195 -13.65 5.84 10.37
N GLY A 196 -14.38 4.94 11.04
CA GLY A 196 -14.21 4.69 12.47
C GLY A 196 -14.86 5.73 13.40
N TRP A 197 -15.63 6.69 12.88
CA TRP A 197 -16.45 7.56 13.73
C TRP A 197 -17.65 6.79 14.30
N PRO A 198 -18.08 7.08 15.54
CA PRO A 198 -19.33 6.54 16.06
C PRO A 198 -20.49 6.95 15.15
N LYS A 199 -21.47 6.06 14.96
CA LYS A 199 -22.73 6.44 14.32
C LYS A 199 -23.31 7.63 15.09
N LEU A 200 -23.58 8.73 14.39
CA LEU A 200 -24.28 9.86 15.01
C LEU A 200 -25.68 9.39 15.41
N PRO A 201 -26.19 9.81 16.58
CA PRO A 201 -27.57 9.52 16.94
C PRO A 201 -28.51 10.06 15.86
N GLU A 202 -29.54 9.28 15.51
CA GLU A 202 -30.54 9.63 14.50
C GLU A 202 -31.19 10.96 14.87
N THR A 203 -30.71 12.06 14.28
CA THR A 203 -31.42 13.34 14.30
C THR A 203 -32.05 13.56 12.93
N ASP A 204 -33.33 13.89 12.94
CA ASP A 204 -34.17 14.19 11.78
C ASP A 204 -33.58 15.31 10.92
N SER A 205 -32.71 14.98 9.98
CA SER A 205 -32.46 15.79 8.79
C SER A 205 -31.70 14.98 7.75
N THR A 206 -31.96 15.29 6.48
CA THR A 206 -31.39 14.71 5.26
C THR A 206 -29.85 14.64 5.20
N GLY A 207 -29.13 15.28 6.13
CA GLY A 207 -27.66 15.20 6.25
C GLY A 207 -27.14 13.92 6.93
N THR A 208 -27.91 13.34 7.86
CA THR A 208 -27.53 12.13 8.61
C THR A 208 -27.36 10.93 7.67
N GLY A 209 -28.26 10.79 6.68
CA GLY A 209 -28.23 9.69 5.71
C GLY A 209 -27.00 9.68 4.78
N ILE A 210 -26.43 10.83 4.43
CA ILE A 210 -25.25 10.90 3.54
C ILE A 210 -23.97 10.55 4.31
N MET A 211 -23.81 11.05 5.55
CA MET A 211 -22.70 10.65 6.43
C MET A 211 -22.77 9.18 6.81
N ASP A 212 -23.97 8.64 7.03
CA ASP A 212 -24.17 7.23 7.35
C ASP A 212 -23.80 6.32 6.17
N ILE A 213 -24.22 6.63 4.94
CA ILE A 213 -23.85 5.83 3.76
C ILE A 213 -22.33 5.88 3.51
N THR A 214 -21.71 7.05 3.68
CA THR A 214 -20.28 7.23 3.39
C THR A 214 -19.36 6.57 4.43
N THR A 215 -19.78 6.48 5.69
CA THR A 215 -19.08 5.70 6.74
C THR A 215 -19.28 4.20 6.59
N VAL A 216 -20.46 3.76 6.12
CA VAL A 216 -20.80 2.34 5.98
C VAL A 216 -19.86 1.60 5.02
N GLU A 217 -19.53 2.17 3.86
CA GLU A 217 -18.67 1.47 2.89
C GLU A 217 -17.23 1.31 3.38
N ALA A 218 -16.64 2.36 3.97
CA ALA A 218 -15.29 2.29 4.53
C ALA A 218 -15.22 1.29 5.70
N ASN A 219 -16.20 1.32 6.60
CA ASN A 219 -16.31 0.37 7.70
C ASN A 219 -16.51 -1.07 7.19
N ARG A 220 -17.38 -1.29 6.21
CA ARG A 220 -17.63 -2.61 5.63
C ARG A 220 -16.38 -3.18 4.97
N LEU A 221 -15.65 -2.35 4.22
CA LEU A 221 -14.38 -2.74 3.60
C LEU A 221 -13.36 -3.14 4.67
N TYR A 222 -13.22 -2.34 5.73
CA TYR A 222 -12.32 -2.64 6.84
C TYR A 222 -12.68 -3.93 7.57
N LEU A 223 -13.96 -4.15 7.89
CA LEU A 223 -14.42 -5.38 8.54
C LEU A 223 -14.16 -6.61 7.66
N THR A 224 -14.33 -6.47 6.34
CA THR A 224 -14.04 -7.54 5.36
C THR A 224 -12.54 -7.86 5.31
N LEU A 225 -11.70 -6.83 5.29
CA LEU A 225 -10.24 -6.96 5.36
C LEU A 225 -9.80 -7.69 6.62
N GLU A 226 -10.30 -7.27 7.79
CA GLU A 226 -9.97 -7.87 9.07
C GLU A 226 -10.43 -9.33 9.15
N ALA A 227 -11.63 -9.63 8.68
CA ALA A 227 -12.13 -11.00 8.61
C ALA A 227 -11.23 -11.89 7.72
N ARG A 228 -10.75 -11.38 6.57
CA ARG A 228 -9.82 -12.11 5.69
C ARG A 228 -8.47 -12.34 6.36
N ARG A 229 -7.87 -11.31 6.98
CA ARG A 229 -6.58 -11.45 7.70
C ARG A 229 -6.69 -12.43 8.85
N TRP A 230 -7.77 -12.36 9.61
CA TRP A 230 -8.07 -13.30 10.68
C TRP A 230 -8.20 -14.73 10.15
N ALA A 231 -9.02 -14.96 9.12
CA ALA A 231 -9.21 -16.29 8.55
C ALA A 231 -7.89 -16.89 8.02
N ILE A 232 -7.04 -16.07 7.38
CA ILE A 232 -5.70 -16.47 6.96
C ILE A 232 -4.82 -16.85 8.16
N ASN A 233 -4.83 -16.07 9.24
CA ASN A 233 -4.08 -16.40 10.46
C ASN A 233 -4.53 -17.73 11.07
N ILE A 234 -5.85 -17.93 11.19
CA ILE A 234 -6.45 -19.18 11.67
C ILE A 234 -6.04 -20.35 10.76
N CYS A 235 -6.03 -20.16 9.45
CA CYS A 235 -5.59 -21.17 8.50
C CYS A 235 -4.14 -21.62 8.72
N ARG A 236 -3.21 -20.69 8.95
CA ARG A 236 -1.81 -21.03 9.25
C ARG A 236 -1.68 -21.84 10.54
N ARG A 237 -2.43 -21.45 11.58
CA ARG A 237 -2.48 -22.20 12.85
C ARG A 237 -3.04 -23.60 12.64
N TYR A 238 -4.15 -23.73 11.90
CA TYR A 238 -4.72 -25.02 11.53
C TYR A 238 -3.68 -25.93 10.87
N GLN A 239 -3.02 -25.44 9.82
CA GLN A 239 -1.98 -26.20 9.11
C GLN A 239 -0.82 -26.59 10.03
N SER A 240 -0.40 -25.72 10.95
CA SER A 240 0.66 -26.05 11.91
C SER A 240 0.28 -27.19 12.85
N PHE A 241 -0.98 -27.24 13.32
CA PHE A 241 -1.48 -28.35 14.13
C PHE A 241 -1.57 -29.65 13.34
N ILE A 242 -2.00 -29.59 12.07
CA ILE A 242 -1.98 -30.78 11.20
C ILE A 242 -0.55 -31.33 11.08
N GLN A 243 0.43 -30.45 10.81
CA GLN A 243 1.83 -30.84 10.66
C GLN A 243 2.40 -31.43 11.97
N GLU A 244 2.07 -30.85 13.11
CA GLU A 244 2.48 -31.36 14.43
C GLU A 244 1.89 -32.76 14.69
N CYS A 245 0.58 -32.93 14.50
CA CYS A 245 -0.10 -34.20 14.74
C CYS A 245 0.33 -35.31 13.77
N THR A 246 0.50 -34.98 12.49
CA THR A 246 1.02 -35.94 11.50
C THR A 246 2.47 -36.31 11.81
N GLY A 247 3.26 -35.37 12.33
CA GLY A 247 4.60 -35.64 12.87
C GLY A 247 4.60 -36.59 14.07
N TRP A 248 3.50 -36.66 14.84
CA TRP A 248 3.30 -37.64 15.92
C TRP A 248 2.72 -38.98 15.45
N GLY A 249 2.53 -39.15 14.14
CA GLY A 249 1.99 -40.38 13.55
C GLY A 249 0.47 -40.49 13.57
N LEU A 250 -0.27 -39.42 13.86
CA LEU A 250 -1.72 -39.40 13.66
C LEU A 250 -2.04 -39.43 12.16
N GLY A 251 -3.14 -40.11 11.79
CA GLY A 251 -3.70 -40.02 10.46
C GLY A 251 -4.20 -38.59 10.17
N VAL A 252 -4.33 -38.26 8.89
CA VAL A 252 -4.67 -36.90 8.44
C VAL A 252 -6.04 -36.48 8.95
N GLU A 253 -7.02 -37.38 8.95
CA GLU A 253 -8.38 -37.09 9.41
C GLU A 253 -8.45 -36.89 10.92
N GLU A 254 -7.72 -37.70 11.70
CA GLU A 254 -7.59 -37.50 13.15
C GLU A 254 -6.90 -36.17 13.48
N ALA A 255 -5.86 -35.81 12.71
CA ALA A 255 -5.18 -34.53 12.84
C ALA A 255 -6.13 -33.35 12.54
N ARG A 256 -6.99 -33.46 11.53
CA ARG A 256 -8.01 -32.45 11.19
C ARG A 256 -8.97 -32.20 12.34
N VAL A 257 -9.51 -33.27 12.93
CA VAL A 257 -10.43 -33.17 14.08
C VAL A 257 -9.74 -32.48 15.25
N TYR A 258 -8.51 -32.89 15.58
CA TYR A 258 -7.73 -32.28 16.66
C TYR A 258 -7.47 -30.79 16.41
N ALA A 259 -7.00 -30.42 15.21
CA ALA A 259 -6.71 -29.03 14.86
C ALA A 259 -7.95 -28.13 14.94
N SER A 260 -9.10 -28.61 14.46
CA SER A 260 -10.39 -27.89 14.53
C SER A 260 -10.82 -27.67 15.98
N GLN A 261 -10.75 -28.71 16.82
CA GLN A 261 -11.11 -28.61 18.24
C GLN A 261 -10.18 -27.66 19.00
N ARG A 262 -8.88 -27.69 18.70
CA ARG A 262 -7.89 -26.83 19.35
C ARG A 262 -8.09 -25.36 18.99
N LEU A 263 -8.35 -25.04 17.72
CA LEU A 263 -8.68 -23.69 17.30
C LEU A 263 -9.97 -23.17 17.94
N ALA A 264 -11.00 -24.02 18.01
CA ALA A 264 -12.24 -23.66 18.69
C ALA A 264 -12.02 -23.32 20.16
N TYR A 265 -11.18 -24.10 20.85
CA TYR A 265 -10.79 -23.83 22.24
C TYR A 265 -10.02 -22.51 22.38
N GLU A 266 -9.02 -22.27 21.52
CA GLU A 266 -8.21 -21.04 21.54
C GLU A 266 -9.05 -19.80 21.24
N ALA A 267 -9.96 -19.86 20.28
CA ALA A 267 -10.87 -18.75 19.94
C ALA A 267 -11.79 -18.37 21.12
N ARG A 268 -12.30 -19.35 21.88
CA ARG A 268 -13.10 -19.11 23.09
C ARG A 268 -12.27 -18.45 24.18
N LYS A 269 -11.03 -18.91 24.38
CA LYS A 269 -10.13 -18.39 25.41
C LYS A 269 -9.74 -16.93 25.15
N ASP A 270 -9.50 -16.58 23.89
CA ASP A 270 -9.07 -15.23 23.50
C ASP A 270 -10.23 -14.22 23.44
N GLY A 271 -11.46 -14.64 23.73
CA GLY A 271 -12.65 -13.79 23.68
C GLY A 271 -12.84 -13.16 22.29
N ALA A 272 -12.48 -13.90 21.23
CA ALA A 272 -12.38 -13.35 19.89
C ALA A 272 -13.71 -12.70 19.47
N LYS A 273 -13.67 -11.39 19.21
CA LYS A 273 -14.83 -10.54 18.91
C LYS A 273 -15.63 -10.96 17.65
N TRP A 274 -15.06 -11.85 16.85
CA TRP A 274 -15.61 -12.33 15.57
C TRP A 274 -16.34 -13.67 15.68
N VAL A 275 -16.59 -14.14 16.90
CA VAL A 275 -17.19 -15.45 17.18
C VAL A 275 -18.66 -15.47 16.77
N ILE A 276 -18.89 -15.89 15.51
CA ILE A 276 -20.07 -16.66 15.09
C ILE A 276 -19.79 -18.13 15.43
N LEU A 277 -19.30 -18.44 16.64
CA LEU A 277 -18.93 -19.79 17.07
C LEU A 277 -19.48 -20.14 18.46
N ASP A 278 -20.24 -19.22 19.08
CA ASP A 278 -20.99 -19.52 20.29
C ASP A 278 -22.29 -20.27 19.92
N ASP A 279 -22.60 -21.31 20.69
CA ASP A 279 -23.76 -22.20 20.57
C ASP A 279 -23.85 -23.15 19.35
N MET A 280 -22.77 -23.33 18.58
CA MET A 280 -22.74 -24.33 17.49
C MET A 280 -22.34 -25.73 17.99
N GLU A 281 -23.06 -26.77 17.54
CA GLU A 281 -22.64 -28.15 17.75
C GLU A 281 -21.24 -28.41 17.14
N ALA A 282 -20.44 -29.28 17.76
CA ALA A 282 -19.04 -29.50 17.36
C ALA A 282 -18.89 -29.89 15.88
N THR A 283 -19.83 -30.65 15.33
CA THR A 283 -19.82 -31.09 13.92
C THR A 283 -20.10 -29.94 12.96
N GLU A 284 -21.07 -29.07 13.29
CA GLU A 284 -21.41 -27.89 12.51
C GLU A 284 -20.26 -26.85 12.55
N LEU A 285 -19.60 -26.74 13.72
CA LEU A 285 -18.41 -25.92 13.89
C LEU A 285 -17.26 -26.40 12.98
N VAL A 286 -17.03 -27.71 12.87
CA VAL A 286 -16.00 -28.27 11.97
C VAL A 286 -16.30 -27.92 10.52
N LEU A 287 -17.52 -28.16 10.04
CA LEU A 287 -17.90 -27.85 8.65
C LEU A 287 -17.78 -26.36 8.34
N ARG A 288 -18.18 -25.50 9.30
CA ARG A 288 -18.07 -24.04 9.15
C ARG A 288 -16.61 -23.59 9.09
N LEU A 289 -15.76 -24.16 9.95
CA LEU A 289 -14.32 -23.91 9.93
C LEU A 289 -13.68 -24.38 8.63
N GLU A 290 -14.02 -25.58 8.13
CA GLU A 290 -13.49 -26.11 6.88
C GLU A 290 -13.85 -25.22 5.68
N SER A 291 -15.12 -24.81 5.57
CA SER A 291 -15.55 -23.86 4.53
C SER A 291 -14.77 -22.54 4.61
N MET A 292 -14.57 -22.01 5.81
CA MET A 292 -13.78 -20.80 6.03
C MET A 292 -12.30 -21.00 5.67
N LEU A 293 -11.72 -22.16 6.01
CA LEU A 293 -10.32 -22.51 5.72
C LEU A 293 -10.08 -22.60 4.22
N THR A 294 -10.99 -23.19 3.46
CA THR A 294 -10.90 -23.23 1.99
C THR A 294 -10.83 -21.82 1.41
N VAL A 295 -11.73 -20.92 1.81
CA VAL A 295 -11.72 -19.53 1.35
C VAL A 295 -10.44 -18.80 1.82
N ALA A 296 -9.98 -19.05 3.04
CA ALA A 296 -8.75 -18.47 3.58
C ALA A 296 -7.50 -18.92 2.78
N LEU A 297 -7.41 -20.19 2.42
CA LEU A 297 -6.31 -20.73 1.60
C LEU A 297 -6.24 -20.09 0.23
N ARG A 298 -7.40 -19.77 -0.36
CA ARG A 298 -7.48 -19.08 -1.65
C ARG A 298 -6.99 -17.64 -1.53
N TRP A 299 -7.45 -16.90 -0.51
CA TRP A 299 -6.92 -15.56 -0.23
C TRP A 299 -5.42 -15.57 0.07
N GLN A 300 -4.93 -16.55 0.84
CA GLN A 300 -3.51 -16.74 1.13
C GLN A 300 -2.73 -17.00 -0.17
N SER A 301 -3.18 -17.93 -1.01
CA SER A 301 -2.55 -18.25 -2.30
C SER A 301 -2.49 -17.03 -3.23
N LEU A 302 -3.57 -16.25 -3.29
CA LEU A 302 -3.61 -15.03 -4.08
C LEU A 302 -2.67 -13.95 -3.52
N MET A 303 -2.61 -13.80 -2.20
CA MET A 303 -1.68 -12.90 -1.51
C MET A 303 -0.22 -13.30 -1.75
N ASP A 304 0.10 -14.60 -1.70
CA ASP A 304 1.45 -15.11 -1.97
C ASP A 304 1.87 -14.87 -3.42
N ALA A 305 0.95 -15.06 -4.37
CA ALA A 305 1.22 -14.86 -5.79
C ALA A 305 1.38 -13.37 -6.18
N VAL A 306 0.57 -12.50 -5.57
CA VAL A 306 0.66 -11.04 -5.75
C VAL A 306 1.85 -10.46 -4.99
N GLY A 307 2.13 -10.97 -3.79
CA GLY A 307 3.27 -10.60 -2.95
C GLY A 307 3.07 -9.35 -2.09
N VAL A 308 1.82 -8.88 -1.95
CA VAL A 308 1.43 -7.78 -1.04
C VAL A 308 0.00 -8.01 -0.49
N PRO A 309 -0.31 -7.56 0.73
CA PRO A 309 -1.61 -7.82 1.37
C PRO A 309 -2.77 -7.03 0.74
N GLU A 310 -2.50 -5.99 -0.06
CA GLU A 310 -3.54 -5.14 -0.67
C GLU A 310 -4.51 -5.88 -1.58
N VAL A 311 -4.15 -7.08 -2.03
CA VAL A 311 -5.11 -7.93 -2.75
C VAL A 311 -6.32 -8.31 -1.88
N LEU A 312 -6.17 -8.28 -0.55
CA LEU A 312 -7.27 -8.47 0.40
C LEU A 312 -8.26 -7.29 0.43
N LEU A 313 -7.97 -6.19 -0.26
CA LEU A 313 -8.90 -5.06 -0.44
C LEU A 313 -9.85 -5.27 -1.63
N ILE A 314 -9.76 -6.38 -2.38
CA ILE A 314 -10.72 -6.71 -3.44
C ILE A 314 -12.12 -6.78 -2.82
N GLN A 315 -12.93 -5.80 -3.12
CA GLN A 315 -14.31 -5.69 -2.68
C GLN A 315 -15.00 -4.67 -3.58
N TYR A 316 -16.20 -5.00 -3.99
CA TYR A 316 -16.97 -4.19 -4.91
C TYR A 316 -18.42 -4.08 -4.48
N VAL A 317 -19.05 -3.00 -4.91
CA VAL A 317 -20.44 -2.69 -4.54
C VAL A 317 -21.39 -3.65 -5.26
N ASN A 318 -22.29 -4.27 -4.51
CA ASN A 318 -23.31 -5.17 -5.05
C ASN A 318 -24.15 -4.44 -6.12
N GLY A 319 -24.35 -5.08 -7.27
CA GLY A 319 -25.12 -4.54 -8.40
C GLY A 319 -24.29 -3.97 -9.54
N GLU A 320 -23.00 -3.66 -9.32
CA GLU A 320 -22.10 -3.20 -10.40
C GLU A 320 -21.63 -4.30 -11.34
N GLN A 321 -21.79 -5.56 -10.94
CA GLN A 321 -21.41 -6.73 -11.73
C GLN A 321 -22.01 -6.71 -13.15
N LYS A 322 -23.22 -6.12 -13.31
CA LYS A 322 -23.91 -6.01 -14.60
C LYS A 322 -23.25 -5.02 -15.56
N SER A 323 -22.48 -4.05 -15.07
CA SER A 323 -21.76 -3.10 -15.93
C SER A 323 -20.41 -3.66 -16.42
N TRP A 324 -19.92 -4.76 -15.85
CA TRP A 324 -18.60 -5.31 -16.12
C TRP A 324 -18.63 -6.41 -17.20
N ARG A 325 -19.32 -6.16 -18.31
CA ARG A 325 -19.74 -7.21 -19.27
C ARG A 325 -18.62 -8.13 -19.77
N ASP A 326 -17.37 -7.68 -19.75
CA ASP A 326 -16.21 -8.43 -20.24
C ASP A 326 -15.16 -8.76 -19.13
N LEU A 327 -15.46 -8.49 -17.85
CA LEU A 327 -14.52 -8.72 -16.76
C LEU A 327 -14.90 -9.98 -15.97
N LEU A 328 -13.94 -10.87 -15.78
CA LEU A 328 -14.05 -12.02 -14.89
C LEU A 328 -14.42 -11.54 -13.48
N LEU A 329 -15.38 -12.16 -12.80
CA LEU A 329 -15.62 -11.84 -11.39
C LEU A 329 -14.56 -12.51 -10.50
N PRO A 330 -14.00 -11.80 -9.51
CA PRO A 330 -13.02 -12.37 -8.60
C PRO A 330 -13.75 -13.12 -7.47
N ASP A 331 -14.55 -14.13 -7.82
CA ASP A 331 -15.34 -14.90 -6.85
C ASP A 331 -14.49 -15.94 -6.12
N VAL A 332 -13.57 -15.43 -5.30
CA VAL A 332 -12.69 -16.23 -4.44
C VAL A 332 -13.49 -17.08 -3.43
N THR A 333 -14.69 -16.61 -3.08
CA THR A 333 -15.52 -17.19 -2.03
C THR A 333 -16.30 -18.43 -2.46
N SER A 334 -16.84 -18.45 -3.69
CA SER A 334 -17.78 -19.50 -4.11
C SER A 334 -17.24 -20.44 -5.20
N VAL A 335 -16.12 -20.11 -5.84
CA VAL A 335 -15.45 -20.96 -6.84
C VAL A 335 -15.18 -22.38 -6.28
N SER A 336 -15.18 -23.40 -7.13
CA SER A 336 -14.83 -24.76 -6.72
C SER A 336 -13.31 -24.91 -6.52
N ASP A 337 -12.87 -25.97 -5.83
CA ASP A 337 -11.44 -26.26 -5.69
C ASP A 337 -10.80 -26.68 -7.02
N GLU A 338 -11.58 -27.29 -7.92
CA GLU A 338 -11.15 -27.69 -9.26
C GLU A 338 -10.94 -26.46 -10.17
N ASP A 339 -11.79 -25.44 -10.02
CA ASP A 339 -11.74 -24.23 -10.84
C ASP A 339 -10.81 -23.15 -10.26
N TRP A 340 -10.45 -23.24 -8.97
CA TRP A 340 -9.60 -22.25 -8.30
C TRP A 340 -8.26 -22.00 -9.02
N PRO A 341 -7.50 -23.01 -9.47
CA PRO A 341 -6.24 -22.78 -10.19
C PRO A 341 -6.42 -21.94 -11.46
N SER A 342 -7.49 -22.20 -12.22
CA SER A 342 -7.83 -21.48 -13.45
C SER A 342 -8.23 -20.03 -13.15
N LEU A 343 -9.05 -19.83 -12.11
CA LEU A 343 -9.42 -18.48 -11.65
C LEU A 343 -8.18 -17.70 -11.17
N LEU A 344 -7.33 -18.33 -10.37
CA LEU A 344 -6.09 -17.72 -9.87
C LEU A 344 -5.19 -17.29 -11.03
N GLN A 345 -4.99 -18.15 -12.03
CA GLN A 345 -4.20 -17.81 -13.22
C GLN A 345 -4.81 -16.63 -13.99
N ALA A 346 -6.14 -16.60 -14.15
CA ALA A 346 -6.84 -15.50 -14.82
C ALA A 346 -6.71 -14.18 -14.05
N LEU A 347 -6.83 -14.21 -12.72
CA LEU A 347 -6.64 -13.05 -11.83
C LEU A 347 -5.21 -12.50 -11.88
N LEU A 348 -4.23 -13.37 -12.06
CA LEU A 348 -2.81 -13.02 -12.15
C LEU A 348 -2.37 -12.63 -13.57
N SER A 349 -3.27 -12.68 -14.55
CA SER A 349 -2.97 -12.30 -15.93
C SER A 349 -2.43 -10.86 -15.99
N PRO A 350 -1.28 -10.61 -16.66
CA PRO A 350 -0.76 -9.26 -16.83
C PRO A 350 -1.76 -8.32 -17.51
N ALA A 351 -2.62 -8.85 -18.39
CA ALA A 351 -3.65 -8.07 -19.07
C ALA A 351 -4.71 -7.49 -18.12
N LEU A 352 -4.92 -8.13 -16.98
CA LEU A 352 -5.84 -7.66 -15.95
C LEU A 352 -5.21 -6.56 -15.07
N GLY A 353 -3.88 -6.61 -14.89
CA GLY A 353 -3.13 -5.59 -14.14
C GLY A 353 -3.25 -5.67 -12.61
N LEU A 354 -3.83 -6.76 -12.07
CA LEU A 354 -4.11 -6.89 -10.63
C LEU A 354 -2.86 -6.75 -9.78
N LYS A 355 -1.78 -7.47 -10.13
CA LYS A 355 -0.53 -7.44 -9.38
C LYS A 355 0.08 -6.04 -9.33
N GLU A 356 0.13 -5.35 -10.46
CA GLU A 356 0.67 -3.98 -10.53
C GLU A 356 -0.19 -2.98 -9.73
N ALA A 357 -1.52 -3.10 -9.81
CA ALA A 357 -2.43 -2.27 -9.04
C ALA A 357 -2.24 -2.47 -7.53
N CYS A 358 -2.19 -3.73 -7.05
CA CYS A 358 -1.93 -4.03 -5.65
C CYS A 358 -0.57 -3.48 -5.18
N LEU A 359 0.48 -3.60 -5.99
CA LEU A 359 1.79 -3.03 -5.68
C LEU A 359 1.75 -1.50 -5.56
N LYS A 360 1.00 -0.81 -6.43
CA LYS A 360 0.80 0.66 -6.32
C LYS A 360 -0.02 1.04 -5.09
N LEU A 361 -0.89 0.14 -4.62
CA LEU A 361 -1.66 0.31 -3.39
C LEU A 361 -0.85 -0.03 -2.12
N SER A 362 0.36 -0.59 -2.24
CA SER A 362 1.17 -1.03 -1.09
C SER A 362 1.18 0.01 0.06
N GLY A 363 0.93 -0.47 1.27
CA GLY A 363 0.81 0.30 2.51
C GLY A 363 -0.56 0.95 2.72
N VAL A 364 -1.56 0.74 1.84
CA VAL A 364 -2.92 1.24 2.08
C VAL A 364 -3.57 0.56 3.27
N ILE A 365 -3.34 -0.74 3.47
CA ILE A 365 -3.89 -1.47 4.61
C ILE A 365 -3.40 -0.87 5.93
N ASP A 366 -2.09 -0.63 6.05
CA ASP A 366 -1.49 -0.03 7.25
C ASP A 366 -2.05 1.37 7.52
N MET A 367 -2.22 2.18 6.47
CA MET A 367 -2.86 3.49 6.59
C MET A 367 -4.31 3.41 7.07
N ILE A 368 -5.09 2.42 6.59
CA ILE A 368 -6.47 2.19 7.02
C ILE A 368 -6.50 1.77 8.50
N GLU A 369 -5.66 0.83 8.90
CA GLU A 369 -5.54 0.37 10.29
C GLU A 369 -5.19 1.52 11.23
N CYS A 370 -4.16 2.29 10.87
CA CYS A 370 -3.75 3.47 11.63
C CYS A 370 -4.90 4.50 11.73
N LEU A 371 -5.61 4.75 10.63
CA LEU A 371 -6.72 5.70 10.59
C LEU A 371 -7.87 5.29 11.53
N GLY A 372 -8.17 3.99 11.63
CA GLY A 372 -9.23 3.46 12.49
C GLY A 372 -8.95 3.64 13.98
N GLY A 373 -7.69 3.73 14.39
CA GLY A 373 -7.27 3.95 15.77
C GLY A 373 -7.08 5.41 16.19
N LEU A 374 -7.27 6.37 15.28
CA LEU A 374 -6.98 7.78 15.53
C LEU A 374 -8.22 8.61 15.88
N GLU A 375 -8.07 9.42 16.94
CA GLU A 375 -8.95 10.54 17.23
C GLU A 375 -8.81 11.67 16.18
N LEU A 376 -9.74 12.63 16.26
CA LEU A 376 -9.83 13.76 15.34
C LEU A 376 -8.56 14.62 15.43
N SER A 377 -7.72 14.56 14.39
CA SER A 377 -6.36 15.14 14.38
C SER A 377 -5.89 15.45 12.96
N ASP A 378 -4.86 16.28 12.84
CA ASP A 378 -4.22 16.57 11.55
C ASP A 378 -3.65 15.32 10.89
N LEU A 379 -3.16 14.37 11.70
CA LEU A 379 -2.67 13.07 11.23
C LEU A 379 -3.79 12.25 10.58
N ARG A 380 -5.00 12.28 11.13
CA ARG A 380 -6.18 11.61 10.58
C ARG A 380 -6.54 12.17 9.20
N ILE A 381 -6.61 13.50 9.07
CA ILE A 381 -6.88 14.19 7.80
C ILE A 381 -5.80 13.85 6.76
N TYR A 382 -4.54 13.84 7.20
CA TYR A 382 -3.40 13.46 6.37
C TYR A 382 -3.51 12.03 5.85
N LEU A 383 -3.83 11.05 6.72
CA LEU A 383 -3.96 9.65 6.34
C LEU A 383 -5.13 9.43 5.39
N ALA A 384 -6.31 9.96 5.70
CA ALA A 384 -7.49 9.87 4.82
C ALA A 384 -7.19 10.45 3.42
N THR A 385 -6.51 11.59 3.36
CA THR A 385 -6.06 12.21 2.10
C THR A 385 -5.02 11.36 1.38
N SER A 386 -4.11 10.73 2.12
CA SER A 386 -3.04 9.89 1.55
C SER A 386 -3.59 8.59 0.96
N ILE A 387 -4.55 7.95 1.64
CA ILE A 387 -5.30 6.80 1.11
C ILE A 387 -5.97 7.20 -0.20
N ARG A 388 -6.74 8.30 -0.22
CA ARG A 388 -7.43 8.79 -1.42
C ARG A 388 -6.46 9.01 -2.59
N LYS A 389 -5.34 9.70 -2.36
CA LYS A 389 -4.34 9.96 -3.41
C LYS A 389 -3.71 8.68 -3.95
N ARG A 390 -3.40 7.72 -3.08
CA ARG A 390 -2.80 6.44 -3.51
C ARG A 390 -3.80 5.60 -4.30
N VAL A 391 -5.06 5.53 -3.84
CA VAL A 391 -6.15 4.87 -4.56
C VAL A 391 -6.36 5.51 -5.93
N GLN A 392 -6.41 6.84 -6.04
CA GLN A 392 -6.55 7.54 -7.31
C GLN A 392 -5.36 7.31 -8.25
N GLY A 393 -4.14 7.31 -7.73
CA GLY A 393 -2.93 7.06 -8.53
C GLY A 393 -2.80 5.61 -9.01
N ALA A 394 -3.31 4.65 -8.23
CA ALA A 394 -3.24 3.23 -8.56
C ALA A 394 -4.40 2.76 -9.45
N LEU A 395 -5.61 3.28 -9.22
CA LEU A 395 -6.86 2.75 -9.77
C LEU A 395 -7.66 3.77 -10.57
N GLY A 396 -7.30 5.06 -10.59
CA GLY A 396 -8.05 6.11 -11.28
C GLY A 396 -9.14 6.79 -10.41
N THR A 397 -9.80 7.80 -10.97
CA THR A 397 -10.90 8.53 -10.32
C THR A 397 -12.24 7.89 -10.66
N GLY A 398 -13.12 7.71 -9.67
CA GLY A 398 -14.32 6.85 -9.71
C GLY A 398 -15.47 7.17 -10.68
N SER A 399 -15.22 7.80 -11.83
CA SER A 399 -16.21 7.97 -12.90
C SER A 399 -16.07 6.84 -13.92
N TRP A 400 -16.63 5.68 -13.60
CA TRP A 400 -16.72 4.53 -14.51
C TRP A 400 -18.07 4.58 -15.23
N GLU A 401 -18.27 5.59 -16.08
CA GLU A 401 -19.46 5.71 -16.95
C GLU A 401 -19.35 4.82 -18.19
#